data_AF-A0A2N2XNL2-F1
#
_entry.id   AF-A0A2N2XNL2-F1
#
_cell.length_a   1.000
_cell.length_b   1.000
_cell.length_c   1.000
_cell.angle_alpha   90.00
_cell.angle_beta   90.00
_cell.angle_gamma   90.00
#
_symmetry.space_group_name_H-M   'P 1'
#
loop_
_entity.id
_entity.type
_entity.pdbx_description
1 polymer ?
#
loop_
_entity_poly.entity_id
_entity_poly.type
_entity_poly.pdbx_seq_one_letter_code
_entity_poly.pdbx_strand_id
1 'polypeptide(L)'
;NANKYPLDETISYGCLHTLKINPAYPLWKTCALTDQVKVYSIHHQAAGKLPKTLTPMAWSSDKKVIEAVAHAKYKNVLGIQFHPEQSALYNPQIKQFLNQGDKQTLARVIASDAVTTYFLQSFWNEMVNRLRN
;
A
#
# COMPACT_ATOMS: atom_id res chain seq x y z
N ASN A 1 -27.19 -3.40 9.60
CA ASN A 1 -26.26 -2.27 9.39
C ASN A 1 -24.86 -2.65 9.87
N ALA A 2 -24.01 -3.17 8.98
CA ALA A 2 -22.62 -3.46 9.31
C ALA A 2 -21.81 -2.15 9.30
N ASN A 3 -20.96 -1.96 10.31
CA ASN A 3 -20.20 -0.73 10.53
C ASN A 3 -19.24 -0.48 9.36
N LYS A 4 -19.48 0.59 8.58
CA LYS A 4 -18.74 0.91 7.33
C LYS A 4 -17.35 1.51 7.56
N TYR A 5 -17.05 1.92 8.79
CA TYR A 5 -15.76 2.51 9.12
C TYR A 5 -14.68 1.42 9.29
N PRO A 6 -13.44 1.69 8.82
CA PRO A 6 -12.31 0.83 9.12
C PRO A 6 -12.17 0.65 10.63
N LEU A 7 -11.95 -0.60 11.06
CA LEU A 7 -11.63 -0.92 12.46
C LEU A 7 -10.13 -0.83 12.73
N ASP A 8 -9.35 -0.84 11.65
CA ASP A 8 -7.91 -0.63 11.72
C ASP A 8 -7.63 0.87 11.89
N GLU A 9 -7.38 1.27 13.14
CA GLU A 9 -7.03 2.64 13.52
C GLU A 9 -5.74 3.12 12.84
N THR A 10 -4.95 2.22 12.24
CA THR A 10 -3.72 2.55 11.52
C THR A 10 -3.94 2.94 10.06
N ILE A 11 -5.18 2.88 9.56
CA ILE A 11 -5.58 3.49 8.28
C ILE A 11 -5.96 4.95 8.52
N SER A 12 -5.05 5.67 9.15
CA SER A 12 -5.14 7.10 9.42
C SER A 12 -3.94 7.81 8.82
N TYR A 13 -4.05 9.13 8.67
CA TYR A 13 -2.99 9.97 8.14
C TYR A 13 -1.65 9.75 8.87
N GLY A 14 -0.60 9.41 8.12
CA GLY A 14 0.76 9.34 8.65
C GLY A 14 1.12 8.01 9.32
N CYS A 15 0.34 6.95 9.11
CA CYS A 15 0.56 5.64 9.72
C CYS A 15 1.00 4.57 8.71
N LEU A 16 1.55 3.47 9.23
CA LEU A 16 1.77 2.24 8.48
C LEU A 16 0.69 1.24 8.85
N HIS A 17 0.07 0.62 7.84
CA HIS A 17 -0.87 -0.49 8.05
C HIS A 17 -0.54 -1.67 7.13
N THR A 18 -1.04 -2.85 7.48
CA THR A 18 -0.83 -4.06 6.70
C THR A 18 -1.69 -4.05 5.44
N LEU A 19 -1.07 -4.40 4.31
CA LEU A 19 -1.72 -4.55 3.02
C LEU A 19 -2.08 -6.02 2.78
N LYS A 20 -3.36 -6.32 2.57
CA LYS A 20 -3.84 -7.66 2.17
C LYS A 20 -4.03 -7.70 0.66
N ILE A 21 -3.31 -8.56 -0.03
CA ILE A 21 -3.37 -8.69 -1.50
C ILE A 21 -4.17 -9.94 -1.87
N ASN A 22 -4.93 -9.87 -2.97
CA ASN A 22 -5.60 -11.05 -3.52
C ASN A 22 -4.56 -12.02 -4.14
N PRO A 23 -4.39 -13.25 -3.63
CA PRO A 23 -3.43 -14.19 -4.21
C PRO A 23 -3.84 -14.68 -5.60
N ALA A 24 -5.14 -14.64 -5.94
CA ALA A 24 -5.63 -14.97 -7.28
C ALA A 24 -5.34 -13.87 -8.32
N TYR A 25 -5.11 -12.65 -7.84
CA TYR A 25 -4.88 -11.46 -8.66
C TYR A 25 -3.76 -10.61 -8.02
N PRO A 26 -2.51 -11.09 -8.03
CA PRO A 26 -1.42 -10.36 -7.42
C PRO A 26 -1.17 -9.06 -8.21
N LEU A 27 -0.83 -7.97 -7.51
CA LEU A 27 -0.53 -6.68 -8.13
C LEU A 27 0.59 -6.78 -9.18
N TRP A 28 1.56 -7.65 -8.93
CA TRP A 28 2.59 -8.11 -9.85
C TRP A 28 3.07 -9.51 -9.47
N LYS A 29 3.77 -10.18 -10.39
CA LYS A 29 4.09 -11.63 -10.30
C LYS A 29 4.82 -12.06 -9.02
N THR A 30 5.61 -11.18 -8.41
CA THR A 30 6.39 -11.46 -7.20
C THR A 30 5.72 -11.01 -5.90
N CYS A 31 4.47 -10.52 -5.95
CA CYS A 31 3.79 -9.89 -4.83
C CYS A 31 3.07 -10.88 -3.87
N ALA A 32 3.75 -11.96 -3.45
CA ALA A 32 3.15 -13.03 -2.63
C ALA A 32 3.34 -12.87 -1.10
N LEU A 33 3.82 -11.72 -0.61
CA LEU A 33 4.16 -11.50 0.81
C LEU A 33 3.01 -10.85 1.62
N THR A 34 1.78 -11.32 1.42
CA THR A 34 0.54 -10.55 1.63
C THR A 34 0.14 -10.26 3.07
N ASP A 35 0.79 -10.84 4.06
CA ASP A 35 0.34 -10.74 5.47
C ASP A 35 1.31 -9.97 6.36
N GLN A 36 2.45 -9.56 5.82
CA GLN A 36 3.51 -8.87 6.55
C GLN A 36 3.91 -7.53 5.93
N VAL A 37 3.52 -7.26 4.68
CA VAL A 37 3.81 -5.99 4.01
C VAL A 37 3.05 -4.86 4.70
N LYS A 38 3.78 -3.80 5.06
CA LYS A 38 3.25 -2.54 5.55
C LYS A 38 3.32 -1.48 4.45
N VAL A 39 2.27 -0.68 4.34
CA VAL A 39 2.22 0.46 3.40
C VAL A 39 1.88 1.75 4.15
N TYR A 40 2.32 2.87 3.59
CA TYR A 40 2.17 4.19 4.20
C TYR A 40 0.88 4.85 3.76
N SER A 41 0.05 5.23 4.73
CA SER A 41 -1.28 5.81 4.52
C SER A 41 -1.28 7.31 4.78
N ILE A 42 -1.79 8.07 3.81
CA ILE A 42 -2.00 9.52 3.88
C ILE A 42 -3.31 9.88 3.17
N HIS A 43 -4.41 9.21 3.53
CA HIS A 43 -5.71 9.43 2.89
C HIS A 43 -6.85 9.45 3.90
N HIS A 44 -7.80 10.36 3.68
CA HIS A 44 -9.03 10.46 4.48
C HIS A 44 -10.24 9.85 3.75
N GLN A 45 -10.10 9.57 2.46
CA GLN A 45 -11.13 8.99 1.61
C GLN A 45 -10.70 7.61 1.14
N ALA A 46 -11.67 6.79 0.76
CA ALA A 46 -11.45 5.45 0.24
C ALA A 46 -12.43 5.20 -0.92
N ALA A 47 -12.06 4.28 -1.81
CA ALA A 47 -12.93 3.87 -2.90
C ALA A 47 -14.24 3.26 -2.36
N GLY A 48 -15.36 3.78 -2.83
CA GLY A 48 -16.69 3.25 -2.52
C GLY A 48 -17.10 2.17 -3.52
N LYS A 49 -18.18 2.42 -4.28
CA LYS A 49 -18.66 1.48 -5.30
C LYS A 49 -17.76 1.55 -6.54
N LEU A 50 -17.11 0.44 -6.87
CA LEU A 50 -16.32 0.32 -8.09
C LEU A 50 -17.21 -0.03 -9.32
N PRO A 51 -16.87 0.49 -10.52
CA PRO A 51 -17.47 0.02 -11.76
C PRO A 51 -16.98 -1.40 -12.09
N LYS A 52 -17.74 -2.13 -12.92
CA LYS A 52 -17.39 -3.50 -13.35
C LYS A 52 -16.04 -3.59 -14.10
N THR A 53 -15.53 -2.47 -14.58
CA THR A 53 -14.25 -2.38 -15.29
C THR A 53 -13.04 -2.35 -14.36
N LEU A 54 -13.23 -2.12 -13.07
CA LEU A 54 -12.16 -2.08 -12.07
C LEU A 54 -12.28 -3.26 -11.11
N THR A 55 -11.21 -4.04 -11.02
CA THR A 55 -11.09 -5.18 -10.11
C THR A 55 -10.28 -4.74 -8.89
N PRO A 56 -10.79 -4.88 -7.66
CA PRO A 56 -10.00 -4.65 -6.45
C PRO A 56 -8.94 -5.74 -6.29
N MET A 57 -7.71 -5.32 -5.98
CA MET A 57 -6.51 -6.17 -5.99
C MET A 57 -5.86 -6.27 -4.60
N ALA A 58 -6.02 -5.23 -3.78
CA ALA A 58 -5.53 -5.20 -2.42
C ALA A 58 -6.45 -4.39 -1.50
N TRP A 59 -6.37 -4.67 -0.21
CA TRP A 59 -7.18 -4.04 0.84
C TRP A 59 -6.35 -3.77 2.09
N SER A 60 -6.93 -2.99 3.00
CA SER A 60 -6.57 -2.99 4.40
C SER A 60 -6.69 -4.36 5.06
N SER A 61 -6.09 -4.49 6.26
CA SER A 61 -6.13 -5.69 7.09
C SER A 61 -7.55 -6.20 7.36
N ASP A 62 -8.49 -5.27 7.62
CA ASP A 62 -9.91 -5.53 7.88
C ASP A 62 -10.77 -5.70 6.63
N LYS A 63 -10.17 -5.61 5.43
CA LYS A 63 -10.80 -5.71 4.11
C LYS A 63 -11.86 -4.63 3.82
N LYS A 64 -11.91 -3.54 4.60
CA LYS A 64 -12.91 -2.48 4.41
C LYS A 64 -12.45 -1.38 3.46
N VAL A 65 -11.15 -1.13 3.37
CA VAL A 65 -10.57 -0.13 2.47
C VAL A 65 -9.91 -0.85 1.31
N ILE A 66 -10.24 -0.43 0.09
CA ILE A 66 -9.60 -0.93 -1.13
C ILE A 66 -8.33 -0.11 -1.33
N GLU A 67 -7.18 -0.78 -1.30
CA GLU A 67 -5.86 -0.17 -1.39
C GLU A 67 -5.28 -0.19 -2.81
N ALA A 68 -5.79 -1.06 -3.67
CA ALA A 68 -5.41 -1.10 -5.07
C ALA A 68 -6.50 -1.66 -5.97
N VAL A 69 -6.57 -1.14 -7.19
CA VAL A 69 -7.48 -1.58 -8.26
C VAL A 69 -6.73 -1.70 -9.59
N ALA A 70 -7.14 -2.65 -10.42
CA ALA A 70 -6.65 -2.80 -11.79
C ALA A 70 -7.80 -2.78 -12.80
N HIS A 71 -7.54 -2.29 -14.01
CA HIS A 71 -8.55 -2.32 -15.07
C HIS A 71 -8.65 -3.72 -15.70
N ALA A 72 -9.87 -4.23 -15.84
CA ALA A 72 -10.12 -5.58 -16.37
C ALA A 72 -9.61 -5.77 -17.82
N LYS A 73 -9.63 -4.71 -18.64
CA LYS A 73 -9.19 -4.72 -20.04
C LYS A 73 -7.76 -4.20 -20.29
N TYR A 74 -7.29 -3.23 -19.49
CA TYR A 74 -6.07 -2.48 -19.81
C TYR A 74 -4.98 -2.81 -18.80
N LYS A 75 -4.01 -3.64 -19.22
CA LYS A 75 -2.97 -4.23 -18.37
C LYS A 75 -2.16 -3.21 -17.55
N ASN A 76 -1.98 -2.00 -18.09
CA ASN A 76 -1.16 -0.94 -17.49
C ASN A 76 -1.96 0.09 -16.68
N VAL A 77 -3.28 -0.09 -16.54
CA VAL A 77 -4.11 0.78 -15.68
C VAL A 77 -4.19 0.16 -14.29
N LEU A 78 -3.39 0.73 -13.39
CA LEU A 78 -3.30 0.38 -11.97
C LEU A 78 -3.56 1.65 -11.15
N GLY A 79 -4.44 1.55 -10.15
CA GLY A 79 -4.63 2.58 -9.13
C GLY A 79 -4.23 2.02 -7.77
N ILE A 80 -3.51 2.82 -6.98
CA ILE A 80 -3.14 2.51 -5.60
C ILE A 80 -3.58 3.66 -4.69
N GLN A 81 -3.91 3.34 -3.44
CA GLN A 81 -4.34 4.32 -2.44
C GLN A 81 -3.22 4.68 -1.46
N PHE A 82 -2.37 3.72 -1.10
CA PHE A 82 -1.15 3.96 -0.33
C PHE A 82 -0.11 4.78 -1.12
N HIS A 83 0.87 5.33 -0.40
CA HIS A 83 1.82 6.31 -0.93
C HIS A 83 3.27 5.81 -0.99
N PRO A 84 3.65 4.98 -2.00
CA PRO A 84 5.02 4.50 -2.13
C PRO A 84 6.00 5.61 -2.55
N GLU A 85 5.52 6.72 -3.12
CA GLU A 85 6.33 7.85 -3.60
C GLU A 85 6.94 8.71 -2.49
N GLN A 86 6.51 8.52 -1.25
CA GLN A 86 6.89 9.37 -0.13
C GLN A 86 8.37 9.23 0.19
N SER A 87 9.13 10.32 0.01
CA SER A 87 10.58 10.32 0.20
C SER A 87 11.00 9.93 1.62
N ALA A 88 10.13 10.18 2.60
CA ALA A 88 10.31 9.78 4.00
C ALA A 88 10.42 8.26 4.22
N LEU A 89 9.98 7.44 3.26
CA LEU A 89 10.17 5.99 3.27
C LEU A 89 11.61 5.56 2.99
N TYR A 90 12.39 6.40 2.30
CA TYR A 90 13.69 6.04 1.75
C TYR A 90 14.85 6.87 2.30
N ASN A 91 14.57 8.11 2.72
CA ASN A 91 15.60 9.03 3.18
C ASN A 91 15.60 9.16 4.71
N PRO A 92 16.58 8.58 5.43
CA PRO A 92 16.65 8.67 6.88
C PRO A 92 16.96 10.08 7.42
N GLN A 93 17.37 11.02 6.57
CA GLN A 93 17.54 12.44 6.95
C GLN A 93 16.20 13.18 7.09
N ILE A 94 15.13 12.66 6.47
CA ILE A 94 13.79 13.22 6.65
C ILE A 94 13.27 12.78 8.02
N LYS A 95 13.05 13.76 8.90
CA LYS A 95 12.59 13.57 10.28
C LYS A 95 11.08 13.31 10.37
N GLN A 96 10.59 12.37 9.57
CA GLN A 96 9.25 11.82 9.69
C GLN A 96 9.30 10.66 10.68
N PHE A 97 8.42 10.70 11.67
CA PHE A 97 8.25 9.65 12.69
C PHE A 97 6.83 9.10 12.60
N LEU A 98 6.61 7.85 13.03
CA LEU A 98 5.26 7.27 13.06
C LEU A 98 4.44 7.88 14.19
N ASN A 99 5.06 8.04 15.36
CA ASN A 99 4.46 8.64 16.53
C ASN A 99 5.36 9.72 17.13
N GLN A 100 4.73 10.64 17.89
CA GLN A 100 5.48 11.62 18.67
C GLN A 100 6.36 10.91 19.72
N GLY A 101 7.65 11.24 19.74
CA GLY A 101 8.61 10.67 20.68
C GLY A 101 9.33 9.42 20.18
N ASP A 102 8.99 8.90 19.00
CA ASP A 102 9.73 7.81 18.39
C ASP A 102 11.20 8.20 18.16
N LYS A 103 12.10 7.22 18.38
CA LYS A 103 13.55 7.41 18.19
C LYS A 103 14.01 7.11 16.77
N GLN A 104 13.17 6.44 15.99
CA GLN A 104 13.48 6.00 14.63
C GLN A 104 12.59 6.73 13.62
N THR A 105 13.22 7.26 12.56
CA THR A 105 12.47 7.81 11.44
C THR A 105 11.75 6.71 10.67
N LEU A 106 10.71 7.08 9.93
CA LEU A 106 9.94 6.19 9.05
C LEU A 106 10.87 5.37 8.14
N ALA A 107 11.85 6.01 7.48
CA ALA A 107 12.82 5.32 6.64
C ALA A 107 13.62 4.25 7.39
N ARG A 108 13.98 4.47 8.67
CA ARG A 108 14.70 3.47 9.48
C ARG A 108 13.80 2.30 9.86
N VAL A 109 12.53 2.58 10.20
CA VAL A 109 11.53 1.53 10.45
C VAL A 109 11.37 0.65 9.20
N ILE A 110 11.20 1.26 8.03
CA ILE A 110 11.07 0.54 6.75
C ILE A 110 12.34 -0.27 6.45
N ALA A 111 13.52 0.34 6.56
CA ALA A 111 14.80 -0.34 6.30
C ALA A 111 15.06 -1.55 7.22
N SER A 112 14.46 -1.56 8.42
CA SER A 112 14.51 -2.71 9.35
C SER A 112 13.50 -3.82 9.03
N ASP A 113 12.52 -3.55 8.17
CA ASP A 113 11.51 -4.50 7.72
C ASP A 113 11.86 -5.00 6.31
N ALA A 114 12.51 -6.17 6.25
CA ALA A 114 12.97 -6.76 5.00
C ALA A 114 11.83 -7.06 4.02
N VAL A 115 10.66 -7.46 4.53
CA VAL A 115 9.50 -7.80 3.70
C VAL A 115 8.94 -6.55 3.05
N THR A 116 8.71 -5.50 3.84
CA THR A 116 8.21 -4.21 3.34
C THR A 116 9.22 -3.55 2.40
N THR A 117 10.51 -3.60 2.72
CA THR A 117 11.57 -3.08 1.85
C THR A 117 11.58 -3.78 0.49
N TYR A 118 11.55 -5.12 0.48
CA TYR A 118 11.50 -5.90 -0.76
C TYR A 118 10.24 -5.59 -1.59
N PHE A 119 9.09 -5.42 -0.92
CA PHE A 119 7.85 -5.04 -1.57
C PHE A 119 7.97 -3.67 -2.27
N LEU A 120 8.49 -2.64 -1.59
CA LEU A 120 8.65 -1.30 -2.18
C LEU A 120 9.63 -1.30 -3.35
N GLN A 121 10.73 -2.05 -3.26
CA GLN A 121 11.67 -2.22 -4.38
C GLN A 121 11.00 -2.91 -5.58
N SER A 122 10.24 -3.98 -5.31
CA SER A 122 9.51 -4.72 -6.34
C SER A 122 8.42 -3.87 -7.00
N PHE A 123 7.73 -3.03 -6.21
CA PHE A 123 6.76 -2.07 -6.72
C PHE A 123 7.39 -1.14 -7.76
N TRP A 124 8.52 -0.50 -7.45
CA TRP A 124 9.17 0.42 -8.40
C TRP A 124 9.70 -0.27 -9.64
N ASN A 125 10.26 -1.48 -9.50
CA ASN A 125 10.67 -2.29 -10.65
C ASN A 125 9.48 -2.62 -11.56
N GLU A 126 8.33 -2.97 -10.99
CA GLU A 126 7.10 -3.22 -11.73
C GLU A 126 6.61 -1.96 -12.45
N MET A 127 6.59 -0.81 -11.79
CA MET A 127 6.17 0.44 -12.43
C MET A 127 7.06 0.79 -13.63
N VAL A 128 8.38 0.60 -13.52
CA VAL A 128 9.31 0.76 -14.65
C VAL A 128 9.00 -0.24 -15.78
N ASN A 129 8.73 -1.50 -15.45
CA ASN A 129 8.39 -2.51 -16.47
C ASN A 129 7.09 -2.18 -17.20
N ARG A 130 6.08 -1.66 -16.50
CA ARG A 130 4.80 -1.24 -17.10
C ARG A 130 4.93 -0.02 -18.01
N LEU A 131 5.88 0.87 -17.73
CA LEU A 131 6.17 2.01 -18.62
C LEU A 131 6.88 1.59 -19.91
N ARG A 132 7.57 0.45 -19.90
CA ARG A 132 8.33 -0.06 -21.05
C ARG A 132 7.52 -0.94 -22.01
N ASN A 133 6.32 -1.40 -21.63
CA ASN A 133 5.54 -2.44 -22.32
C ASN A 133 4.07 -2.07 -22.52
#